data_AF-A0A351G1G0-F1
#
_entry.id   AF-A0A351G1G0-F1
#
_cell.length_a   1.000
_cell.length_b   1.000
_cell.length_c   1.000
_cell.angle_alpha   90.00
_cell.angle_beta   90.00
_cell.angle_gamma   90.00
#
_symmetry.space_group_name_H-M   'P 1'
#
loop_
_entity.id
_entity.type
_entity.pdbx_description
1 polymer ?
#
loop_
_entity_poly.entity_id
_entity_poly.type
_entity_poly.pdbx_seq_one_letter_code
_entity_poly.pdbx_strand_id
1 'polypeptide(L)'
;MMDGIEGGLTLDEGAQVVAAMPQMGLDAVELSGGFGSKHFVNVRKGIRREEDEAYFLEFAQKARQVTDMPLMLVGGFRSRQVMEKVLAEGDADFISMCRPLINAPDFPKKLLQGALDRSECLSANNCWAKATGEGIACKCPLEKVAAG
;
A
#
# COMPACT_ATOMS: atom_id res chain seq x y z
N MET A 1 -0.32 -5.26 -11.63
CA MET A 1 -1.59 -4.88 -11.01
C MET A 1 -2.49 -6.04 -11.34
N MET A 2 -3.30 -6.50 -10.40
CA MET A 2 -4.17 -7.65 -10.62
C MET A 2 -5.50 -7.38 -9.96
N ASP A 3 -6.60 -7.70 -10.64
CA ASP A 3 -7.94 -7.43 -10.12
C ASP A 3 -8.40 -8.50 -9.13
N GLY A 4 -7.92 -9.74 -9.30
CA GLY A 4 -8.22 -10.88 -8.42
C GLY A 4 -9.63 -11.43 -8.57
N ILE A 5 -10.31 -11.11 -9.66
CA ILE A 5 -11.61 -11.66 -10.03
C ILE A 5 -11.51 -12.43 -11.34
N GLU A 6 -12.45 -13.34 -11.58
CA GLU A 6 -12.55 -14.05 -12.86
C GLU A 6 -12.74 -13.07 -14.02
N GLY A 7 -11.96 -13.24 -15.08
CA GLY A 7 -11.95 -12.34 -16.25
C GLY A 7 -11.36 -10.95 -15.98
N GLY A 8 -10.82 -10.70 -14.78
CA GLY A 8 -10.10 -9.47 -14.46
C GLY A 8 -8.64 -9.53 -14.90
N LEU A 9 -7.95 -8.39 -14.77
CA LEU A 9 -6.55 -8.26 -15.12
C LEU A 9 -5.68 -9.20 -14.30
N THR A 10 -4.91 -10.03 -14.99
CA THR A 10 -3.93 -10.94 -14.38
C THR A 10 -2.64 -10.22 -14.02
N LEU A 11 -1.79 -10.87 -13.22
CA LEU A 11 -0.48 -10.32 -12.87
C LEU A 11 0.44 -10.15 -14.10
N ASP A 12 0.39 -11.10 -15.05
CA ASP A 12 1.16 -11.06 -16.30
C ASP A 12 0.72 -9.91 -17.21
N GLU A 13 -0.59 -9.77 -17.44
CA GLU A 13 -1.12 -8.66 -18.23
C GLU A 13 -0.82 -7.32 -17.57
N GLY A 14 -0.93 -7.25 -16.23
CA GLY A 14 -0.53 -6.06 -15.48
C GLY A 14 0.94 -5.70 -15.66
N ALA A 15 1.85 -6.68 -15.76
CA ALA A 15 3.26 -6.43 -16.05
C ALA A 15 3.47 -5.94 -17.49
N GLN A 16 2.71 -6.46 -18.47
CA GLN A 16 2.74 -5.97 -19.85
C GLN A 16 2.29 -4.50 -19.94
N VAL A 17 1.27 -4.11 -19.17
CA VAL A 17 0.86 -2.70 -19.09
C VAL A 17 2.00 -1.84 -18.55
N VAL A 18 2.66 -2.26 -17.46
CA VAL A 18 3.82 -1.55 -16.91
C VAL A 18 4.96 -1.41 -17.92
N ALA A 19 5.26 -2.46 -18.68
CA ALA A 19 6.31 -2.44 -19.72
C ALA A 19 6.03 -1.43 -20.83
N ALA A 20 4.76 -1.09 -21.10
CA ALA A 20 4.37 -0.11 -22.11
C ALA A 20 4.43 1.35 -21.60
N MET A 21 4.35 1.57 -20.28
CA MET A 21 4.29 2.90 -19.67
C MET A 21 5.46 3.85 -20.01
N PRO A 22 6.73 3.40 -20.14
CA PRO A 22 7.82 4.30 -20.54
C PRO A 22 7.57 4.97 -21.90
N GLN A 23 7.02 4.22 -22.86
CA GLN A 23 6.72 4.74 -24.20
C GLN A 23 5.55 5.73 -24.20
N MET A 24 4.76 5.74 -23.13
CA MET A 24 3.68 6.70 -22.92
C MET A 24 4.18 8.01 -22.28
N GLY A 25 5.47 8.10 -21.92
CA GLY A 25 6.06 9.28 -21.28
C GLY A 25 5.68 9.43 -19.81
N LEU A 26 5.36 8.33 -19.12
CA LEU A 26 5.09 8.34 -17.69
C LEU A 26 6.39 8.40 -16.87
N ASP A 27 6.37 9.10 -15.73
CA ASP A 27 7.56 9.30 -14.89
C ASP A 27 7.75 8.23 -13.79
N ALA A 28 6.66 7.61 -13.34
CA ALA A 28 6.67 6.60 -12.28
C ALA A 28 5.40 5.74 -12.32
N VAL A 29 5.42 4.60 -11.62
CA VAL A 29 4.27 3.70 -11.50
C VAL A 29 3.97 3.39 -10.04
N GLU A 30 2.75 3.66 -9.59
CA GLU A 30 2.25 3.13 -8.32
C GLU A 30 1.59 1.77 -8.52
N LEU A 31 2.07 0.78 -7.78
CA LEU A 31 1.66 -0.61 -7.90
C LEU A 31 0.61 -0.97 -6.84
N SER A 32 -0.60 -1.27 -7.31
CA SER A 32 -1.72 -1.73 -6.48
C SER A 32 -2.47 -2.91 -7.11
N GLY A 33 -3.50 -3.39 -6.42
CA GLY A 33 -4.38 -4.44 -6.94
C GLY A 33 -5.67 -4.57 -6.15
N GLY A 34 -6.53 -5.46 -6.65
CA GLY A 34 -7.85 -5.75 -6.12
C GLY A 34 -8.94 -4.95 -6.82
N PHE A 35 -10.07 -5.61 -7.00
CA PHE A 35 -11.27 -5.01 -7.57
C PHE A 35 -12.13 -4.36 -6.47
N GLY A 36 -13.00 -3.40 -6.81
CA GLY A 36 -13.92 -2.78 -5.86
C GLY A 36 -15.16 -3.62 -5.54
N SER A 37 -15.01 -4.91 -5.19
CA SER A 37 -16.14 -5.83 -4.98
C SER A 37 -16.25 -6.35 -3.54
N LYS A 38 -17.34 -7.06 -3.23
CA LYS A 38 -17.53 -7.70 -1.91
C LYS A 38 -16.56 -8.86 -1.65
N HIS A 39 -15.98 -9.45 -2.70
CA HIS A 39 -15.18 -10.69 -2.60
C HIS A 39 -13.67 -10.46 -2.76
N PHE A 40 -13.29 -9.46 -3.54
CA PHE A 40 -11.92 -8.97 -3.62
C PHE A 40 -11.93 -7.51 -3.23
N VAL A 41 -11.13 -7.15 -2.22
CA VAL A 41 -11.03 -5.77 -1.71
C VAL A 41 -9.60 -5.30 -1.88
N ASN A 42 -9.46 -4.14 -2.52
CA ASN A 42 -8.22 -3.36 -2.60
C ASN A 42 -7.70 -2.90 -1.22
N VAL A 43 -8.50 -3.04 -0.14
CA VAL A 43 -8.12 -2.69 1.23
C VAL A 43 -8.25 -3.91 2.15
N ARG A 44 -7.12 -4.47 2.59
CA ARG A 44 -7.10 -5.56 3.58
C ARG A 44 -7.22 -5.04 5.01
N LYS A 45 -8.09 -5.68 5.80
CA LYS A 45 -8.19 -5.47 7.26
C LYS A 45 -7.16 -6.34 8.00
N GLY A 46 -6.89 -6.02 9.26
CA GLY A 46 -6.13 -6.93 10.14
C GLY A 46 -4.64 -7.06 9.84
N ILE A 47 -4.03 -6.06 9.20
CA ILE A 47 -2.56 -5.97 9.07
C ILE A 47 -2.00 -5.67 10.46
N ARG A 48 -1.49 -6.70 11.14
CA ARG A 48 -1.07 -6.63 12.55
C ARG A 48 0.38 -7.03 12.76
N ARG A 49 0.89 -7.92 11.93
CA ARG A 49 2.27 -8.40 11.97
C ARG A 49 2.99 -8.03 10.66
N GLU A 50 4.30 -8.18 10.64
CA GLU A 50 5.13 -7.81 9.48
C GLU A 50 4.81 -8.68 8.25
N GLU A 51 4.52 -9.96 8.46
CA GLU A 51 4.13 -10.90 7.40
C GLU A 51 2.78 -10.59 6.75
N ASP A 52 1.97 -9.72 7.36
CA ASP A 52 0.70 -9.27 6.78
C ASP A 52 0.90 -8.06 5.83
N GLU A 53 2.08 -7.43 5.87
CA GLU A 53 2.42 -6.22 5.09
C GLU A 53 2.98 -6.56 3.70
N ALA A 54 3.26 -5.52 2.89
CA ALA A 54 3.78 -5.63 1.53
C ALA A 54 2.99 -6.63 0.66
N TYR A 55 1.67 -6.72 0.82
CA TYR A 55 0.89 -7.79 0.18
C TYR A 55 0.75 -7.72 -1.35
N PHE A 56 1.41 -6.74 -1.98
CA PHE A 56 1.58 -6.64 -3.44
C PHE A 56 3.05 -6.80 -3.87
N LEU A 57 3.94 -7.30 -3.00
CA LEU A 57 5.37 -7.44 -3.27
C LEU A 57 5.67 -8.28 -4.51
N GLU A 58 4.96 -9.39 -4.69
CA GLU A 58 5.09 -10.25 -5.88
C GLU A 58 4.84 -9.46 -7.17
N PHE A 59 3.91 -8.49 -7.15
CA PHE A 59 3.70 -7.64 -8.31
C PHE A 59 4.86 -6.69 -8.54
N ALA A 60 5.42 -6.10 -7.48
CA ALA A 60 6.58 -5.22 -7.59
C ALA A 60 7.78 -5.94 -8.19
N GLN A 61 8.07 -7.14 -7.71
CA GLN A 61 9.13 -8.01 -8.22
C GLN A 61 8.94 -8.33 -9.70
N LYS A 62 7.71 -8.63 -10.13
CA LYS A 62 7.41 -8.92 -11.54
C LYS A 62 7.47 -7.67 -12.42
N ALA A 63 7.00 -6.53 -11.92
CA ALA A 63 7.09 -5.25 -12.61
C ALA A 63 8.55 -4.83 -12.81
N ARG A 64 9.41 -5.02 -11.80
CA ARG A 64 10.82 -4.67 -11.86
C ARG A 64 11.60 -5.46 -12.93
N GLN A 65 11.13 -6.65 -13.31
CA GLN A 65 11.72 -7.44 -14.40
C GLN A 65 11.47 -6.84 -15.80
N VAL A 66 10.51 -5.92 -15.93
CA VAL A 66 10.05 -5.42 -17.24
C VAL A 66 10.11 -3.90 -17.39
N THR A 67 10.54 -3.17 -16.34
CA THR A 67 10.73 -1.71 -16.41
C THR A 67 11.81 -1.24 -15.45
N ASP A 68 12.54 -0.21 -15.87
CA ASP A 68 13.46 0.58 -15.03
C ASP A 68 12.80 1.84 -14.46
N MET A 69 11.52 2.09 -14.78
CA MET A 69 10.78 3.22 -14.24
C MET A 69 10.75 3.17 -12.71
N PRO A 70 10.74 4.33 -12.03
CA PRO A 70 10.52 4.41 -10.59
C PRO A 70 9.23 3.70 -10.18
N LEU A 71 9.33 2.75 -9.26
CA LEU A 71 8.21 1.97 -8.73
C LEU A 71 7.85 2.45 -7.32
N MET A 72 6.58 2.74 -7.10
CA MET A 72 6.01 3.01 -5.78
C MET A 72 5.12 1.84 -5.38
N LEU A 73 5.34 1.24 -4.21
CA LEU A 73 4.55 0.09 -3.76
C LEU A 73 3.62 0.48 -2.63
N VAL A 74 2.30 0.31 -2.83
CA VAL A 74 1.35 0.22 -1.72
C VAL A 74 1.18 -1.25 -1.34
N GLY A 75 0.85 -1.53 -0.10
CA GLY A 75 0.75 -2.94 0.33
C GLY A 75 0.43 -3.11 1.80
N GLY A 76 -0.18 -2.10 2.43
CA GLY A 76 -0.49 -2.16 3.85
C GLY A 76 0.69 -1.92 4.78
N PHE A 77 1.80 -1.35 4.32
CA PHE A 77 2.96 -0.97 5.13
C PHE A 77 2.60 -0.26 6.44
N ARG A 78 3.23 -0.70 7.53
CA ARG A 78 3.15 -0.22 8.90
C ARG A 78 4.51 -0.13 9.54
N SER A 79 5.38 -1.12 9.35
CA SER A 79 6.68 -1.23 10.03
C SER A 79 7.82 -0.65 9.21
N ARG A 80 8.77 0.04 9.87
CA ARG A 80 10.03 0.49 9.27
C ARG A 80 10.76 -0.67 8.63
N GLN A 81 10.89 -1.78 9.35
CA GLN A 81 11.66 -2.94 8.94
C GLN A 81 11.20 -3.49 7.59
N VAL A 82 9.89 -3.65 7.38
CA VAL A 82 9.35 -4.12 6.10
C VAL A 82 9.55 -3.07 5.00
N MET A 83 9.38 -1.79 5.30
CA MET A 83 9.63 -0.71 4.32
C MET A 83 11.10 -0.68 3.88
N GLU A 84 12.04 -0.71 4.82
CA GLU A 84 13.48 -0.70 4.54
C GLU A 84 13.91 -1.96 3.79
N LYS A 85 13.35 -3.12 4.12
CA LYS A 85 13.62 -4.36 3.40
C LYS A 85 13.24 -4.25 1.92
N VAL A 86 12.02 -3.81 1.62
CA VAL A 86 11.53 -3.66 0.22
C VAL A 86 12.41 -2.68 -0.57
N LEU A 87 12.80 -1.56 0.04
CA LEU A 87 13.67 -0.58 -0.60
C LEU A 87 15.10 -1.12 -0.81
N ALA A 88 15.66 -1.81 0.18
CA ALA A 88 17.02 -2.35 0.13
C ALA A 88 17.16 -3.51 -0.86
N GLU A 89 16.10 -4.33 -1.03
CA GLU A 89 16.04 -5.41 -2.01
C GLU A 89 15.82 -4.87 -3.44
N GLY A 90 15.47 -3.59 -3.60
CA GLY A 90 15.24 -2.97 -4.90
C GLY A 90 13.90 -3.35 -5.54
N ASP A 91 12.97 -3.88 -4.74
CA ASP A 91 11.64 -4.28 -5.19
C ASP A 91 10.75 -3.06 -5.50
N ALA A 92 11.01 -1.93 -4.84
CA ALA A 92 10.41 -0.63 -5.14
C ALA A 92 11.37 0.51 -4.78
N ASP A 93 11.19 1.66 -5.42
CA ASP A 93 11.97 2.88 -5.16
C ASP A 93 11.28 3.77 -4.10
N PHE A 94 9.97 3.62 -3.94
CA PHE A 94 9.19 4.34 -2.93
C PHE A 94 8.15 3.46 -2.25
N ILE A 95 7.85 3.80 -1.01
CA ILE A 95 6.76 3.19 -0.24
C ILE A 95 5.55 4.11 -0.26
N SER A 96 4.41 3.60 -0.73
CA SER A 96 3.13 4.30 -0.66
C SER A 96 2.35 3.92 0.61
N MET A 97 1.85 4.95 1.30
CA MET A 97 1.06 4.83 2.52
C MET A 97 -0.21 5.67 2.43
N CYS A 98 -1.33 5.09 2.85
CA CYS A 98 -2.62 5.80 2.92
C CYS A 98 -3.15 5.82 4.36
N ARG A 99 -3.66 4.68 4.86
CA ARG A 99 -4.26 4.59 6.20
C ARG A 99 -3.34 4.99 7.37
N PRO A 100 -2.02 4.71 7.35
CA PRO A 100 -1.08 5.26 8.34
C PRO A 100 -1.14 6.79 8.43
N LEU A 101 -1.19 7.48 7.29
CA LEU A 101 -1.18 8.95 7.22
C LEU A 101 -2.54 9.55 7.57
N ILE A 102 -3.65 8.84 7.33
CA ILE A 102 -4.99 9.23 7.82
C ILE A 102 -5.04 9.17 9.35
N ASN A 103 -4.34 8.22 9.95
CA ASN A 103 -4.32 8.03 11.40
C ASN A 103 -3.33 8.95 12.11
N ALA A 104 -2.12 9.10 11.57
CA ALA A 104 -1.06 9.92 12.11
C ALA A 104 -0.32 10.61 10.94
N PRO A 105 -0.72 11.85 10.56
CA PRO A 105 -0.09 12.57 9.46
C PRO A 105 1.42 12.84 9.66
N ASP A 106 1.87 12.86 10.91
CA ASP A 106 3.27 13.05 11.30
C ASP A 106 4.07 11.73 11.38
N PHE A 107 3.47 10.59 11.03
CA PHE A 107 4.12 9.28 11.06
C PHE A 107 5.47 9.24 10.31
N PRO A 108 5.61 9.77 9.07
CA PRO A 108 6.90 9.78 8.39
C PRO A 108 7.99 10.54 9.15
N LYS A 109 7.63 11.62 9.85
CA LYS A 109 8.55 12.38 10.69
C LYS A 109 8.98 11.56 11.91
N LYS A 110 8.02 10.90 12.58
CA LYS A 110 8.31 10.02 13.73
C LYS A 110 9.18 8.82 13.33
N LEU A 111 8.94 8.27 12.14
CA LEU A 111 9.78 7.24 11.53
C LEU A 111 11.20 7.78 11.32
N LEU A 112 11.37 8.92 10.66
CA LEU A 112 12.71 9.49 10.45
C LEU A 112 13.48 9.76 11.76
N GLN A 113 12.77 10.13 12.82
CA GLN A 113 13.33 10.44 14.13
C GLN A 113 13.60 9.20 15.01
N GLY A 114 13.16 8.00 14.62
CA GLY A 114 13.23 6.83 15.50
C GLY A 114 12.23 6.86 16.65
N ALA A 115 11.24 7.76 16.62
CA ALA A 115 10.24 7.88 17.68
C ALA A 115 9.12 6.83 17.56
N LEU A 116 8.85 6.34 16.33
CA LEU A 116 7.97 5.21 16.06
C LEU A 116 8.55 4.39 14.91
N ASP A 117 8.62 3.07 15.11
CA ASP A 117 8.99 2.12 14.05
C ASP A 117 7.79 1.42 13.42
N ARG A 118 6.58 1.68 13.95
CA ARG A 118 5.34 1.10 13.44
C ARG A 118 4.20 2.12 13.48
N SER A 119 3.35 2.09 12.46
CA SER A 119 2.11 2.86 12.44
C SER A 119 1.06 2.26 13.38
N GLU A 120 0.44 3.12 14.17
CA GLU A 120 -0.67 2.84 15.11
C GLU A 120 -2.01 2.52 14.40
N CYS A 121 -2.03 2.53 13.05
CA CYS A 121 -3.23 2.28 12.28
C CYS A 121 -3.71 0.84 12.48
N LEU A 122 -4.89 0.70 13.09
CA LEU A 122 -5.49 -0.59 13.43
C LEU A 122 -5.98 -1.44 12.25
N SER A 123 -5.84 -0.96 11.02
CA SER A 123 -6.32 -1.66 9.83
C SER A 123 -7.81 -2.05 9.92
N ALA A 124 -8.62 -1.25 10.61
CA ALA A 124 -10.04 -1.54 10.86
C ALA A 124 -10.95 -1.20 9.66
N ASN A 125 -10.43 -0.45 8.68
CA ASN A 125 -11.17 0.08 7.53
C ASN A 125 -12.32 1.04 7.91
N ASN A 126 -12.26 1.66 9.09
CA ASN A 126 -13.22 2.66 9.56
C ASN A 126 -12.99 4.06 8.96
N CYS A 127 -12.03 4.22 8.06
CA CYS A 127 -11.61 5.52 7.54
C CYS A 127 -12.52 6.11 6.46
N TRP A 128 -13.34 5.28 5.82
CA TRP A 128 -14.23 5.70 4.73
C TRP A 128 -15.38 6.61 5.22
N ALA A 129 -15.77 7.54 4.36
CA ALA A 129 -17.03 8.27 4.50
C ALA A 129 -18.22 7.31 4.44
N LYS A 130 -19.17 7.44 5.36
CA LYS A 130 -20.38 6.59 5.40
C LYS A 130 -21.64 7.29 4.90
N ALA A 131 -21.59 8.61 4.79
CA ALA A 131 -22.68 9.45 4.31
C ALA A 131 -22.14 10.60 3.47
N THR A 132 -22.98 11.14 2.59
CA THR A 132 -22.67 12.34 1.82
C THR A 132 -22.31 13.50 2.76
N GLY A 133 -21.21 14.19 2.48
CA GLY A 133 -20.71 15.28 3.31
C GLY A 133 -19.74 14.83 4.42
N GLU A 134 -19.57 13.53 4.66
CA GLU A 134 -18.47 13.05 5.50
C GLU A 134 -17.16 12.99 4.71
N GLY A 135 -16.06 13.40 5.36
CA GLY A 135 -14.70 13.22 4.84
C GLY A 135 -14.08 11.87 5.22
N ILE A 136 -12.95 11.56 4.58
CA ILE A 136 -12.06 10.46 5.00
C ILE A 136 -11.32 10.90 6.27
N ALA A 137 -11.44 10.13 7.34
CA ALA A 137 -10.78 10.40 8.63
C ALA A 137 -10.65 9.10 9.43
N CYS A 138 -9.66 8.99 10.33
CA CYS A 138 -9.58 7.82 11.21
C CYS A 138 -10.73 7.85 12.24
N LYS A 139 -11.68 6.92 12.14
CA LYS A 139 -12.83 6.80 13.07
C LYS A 139 -12.64 5.69 14.12
N CYS A 140 -11.39 5.30 14.40
CA CYS A 140 -11.07 4.33 15.44
C CYS A 140 -10.97 5.01 16.81
N PRO A 141 -11.36 4.35 17.91
CA PRO A 141 -11.20 4.93 19.24
C PRO A 141 -9.72 5.20 19.57
N LEU A 142 -9.42 6.37 20.14
CA LEU A 142 -8.05 6.83 20.40
C LEU A 142 -7.31 5.90 21.36
N GLU A 143 -8.00 5.36 22.36
CA GLU A 143 -7.46 4.42 23.34
C GLU A 143 -7.00 3.10 22.72
N LYS A 144 -7.55 2.73 21.55
CA LYS A 144 -7.13 1.53 20.82
C LYS A 144 -5.99 1.80 19.84
N VAL A 145 -5.85 3.05 19.39
CA VAL A 145 -4.78 3.49 18.48
C VAL A 145 -3.48 3.66 19.27
N ALA A 146 -3.50 4.34 20.43
CA ALA A 146 -2.31 4.59 21.25
C ALA A 146 -1.71 3.34 21.91
N ALA A 147 -2.34 2.16 21.76
CA ALA A 147 -1.98 0.92 22.43
C ALA A 147 -1.45 -0.18 21.48
N GLY A 148 -1.28 0.10 20.18
CA GLY A 148 -0.87 -0.89 19.17
C GLY A 148 0.15 -0.34 18.18
#